data_AF-A0A9K3L9B4-F1
#
_entry.id   AF-A0A9K3L9B4-F1
#
_cell.length_a   1.000
_cell.length_b   1.000
_cell.length_c   1.000
_cell.angle_alpha   90.00
_cell.angle_beta   90.00
_cell.angle_gamma   90.00
#
_symmetry.space_group_name_H-M   'P 1'
#
loop_
_entity.id
_entity.type
_entity.pdbx_description
1 polymer ?
#
loop_
_entity_poly.entity_id
_entity_poly.type
_entity_poly.pdbx_seq_one_letter_code
_entity_poly.pdbx_strand_id
1 'polypeptide(L)'
;MCFRQTVQEQLMEHDNGRLVLHALSFLDVVTLLRKQVVSKQFKELCTKAISMKCGNDGPKPHTNETLKNAIREFCSIMYDVGSNKQQNIVEKIACTWGFPIDSWNVSQVTNMSSIFCWMRNFNEYIGSWDTSNVTDMSEMFHSANSFNQDIGRWDVSKVRNMKDMFNDAEAFNQYIGQWDVSNVTNMSQMFVRAVKFNQDIGHWDVANVNNMDGMFGEASVFNQYIGSWDVSKVTNMSGMFQYAEEFNQYIGQWDVSQVTNMSEMFSDAKEFNQYVGQWDISNVKDTSEMFFCAGKFNQDIGQWNKSNVTTMASMFFHALCFNQDIGQWDTSNVITMASMFVSANCFNQDIGQWDVSNVTNMCQMFFEARAFNQNIDRWNVSQVTDMNDMFRKALAFDQNLGQWDTSNVKSMASMFSYAIRFNQDIGQWNVSKVTNMYKMFDHGEEFNQYIGEWDVSQVTDMSGMFFATKKFNQDLGQWDTSNVKSMASMFSYAICFNQDIGQWNVSKVTTMYCMFDHAKEFNQYIGEWDVSQVTDMREMFRCASKFNQDIGQWDTSNVIRMASMFSYAICFNQDIGQWNVSKVTNMCKMFDHAEEFNQHIGEWNFQRERHVWYV
;
A
#
# COMPACT_ATOMS: atom_id res chain seq x y z
N MET A 1 37.40 -4.14 -39.14
CA MET A 1 37.52 -2.69 -38.92
C MET A 1 36.58 -1.91 -39.85
N CYS A 2 35.30 -2.32 -39.94
CA CYS A 2 34.24 -1.63 -40.69
C CYS A 2 32.86 -1.87 -40.03
N PHE A 3 32.84 -1.97 -38.68
CA PHE A 3 31.61 -2.01 -37.88
C PHE A 3 31.27 -0.62 -37.29
N ARG A 4 32.14 0.37 -37.52
CA ARG A 4 31.93 1.78 -37.17
C ARG A 4 31.24 2.61 -38.26
N GLN A 5 31.05 2.07 -39.46
CA GLN A 5 30.50 2.81 -40.61
C GLN A 5 29.10 2.35 -41.02
N THR A 6 28.57 1.25 -40.47
CA THR A 6 27.20 0.78 -40.74
C THR A 6 26.17 1.26 -39.69
N VAL A 7 26.62 1.76 -38.53
CA VAL A 7 25.73 2.23 -37.45
C VAL A 7 25.54 3.76 -37.48
N GLN A 8 26.33 4.48 -38.29
CA GLN A 8 26.27 5.96 -38.38
C GLN A 8 25.28 6.50 -39.43
N GLU A 9 24.69 5.66 -40.28
CA GLU A 9 23.75 6.09 -41.34
C GLU A 9 22.27 5.72 -41.09
N GLN A 10 21.93 5.06 -39.97
CA GLN A 10 20.52 4.78 -39.61
C GLN A 10 19.98 5.59 -38.40
N LEU A 11 20.72 6.61 -37.92
CA LEU A 11 20.30 7.43 -36.78
C LEU A 11 20.08 8.91 -37.10
N MET A 12 19.96 9.27 -38.38
CA MET A 12 19.32 10.52 -38.78
C MET A 12 17.96 10.22 -39.38
N GLU A 13 16.98 9.94 -38.53
CA GLU A 13 15.58 10.35 -38.71
C GLU A 13 14.71 9.88 -37.53
N HIS A 14 13.95 10.84 -36.99
CA HIS A 14 12.78 10.72 -36.10
C HIS A 14 12.95 10.49 -34.58
N ASP A 15 12.83 11.62 -33.89
CA ASP A 15 11.83 11.97 -32.86
C ASP A 15 11.67 11.16 -31.55
N ASN A 16 12.04 11.85 -30.47
CA ASN A 16 11.31 12.04 -29.21
C ASN A 16 10.86 10.82 -28.38
N GLY A 17 11.53 10.61 -27.24
CA GLY A 17 10.92 9.95 -26.09
C GLY A 17 11.85 9.43 -24.99
N ARG A 18 12.12 10.28 -23.99
CA ARG A 18 12.52 9.95 -22.60
C ARG A 18 13.95 9.42 -22.31
N LEU A 19 14.81 10.42 -22.13
CA LEU A 19 16.01 10.50 -21.30
C LEU A 19 15.80 10.18 -19.81
N VAL A 20 15.58 8.90 -19.43
CA VAL A 20 15.84 8.43 -18.03
C VAL A 20 16.68 7.15 -17.98
N LEU A 21 16.99 6.49 -19.09
CA LEU A 21 17.66 5.17 -19.09
C LEU A 21 19.16 5.16 -19.42
N HIS A 22 19.84 6.32 -19.48
CA HIS A 22 21.21 6.38 -20.01
C HIS A 22 22.28 7.03 -19.11
N ALA A 23 21.99 7.26 -17.82
CA ALA A 23 23.01 7.69 -16.85
C ALA A 23 23.59 6.52 -16.02
N LEU A 24 22.87 5.40 -15.89
CA LEU A 24 23.33 4.22 -15.13
C LEU A 24 24.34 3.36 -15.93
N SER A 25 24.26 3.34 -17.27
CA SER A 25 25.07 2.42 -18.08
C SER A 25 26.53 2.85 -18.34
N PHE A 26 26.96 4.05 -17.94
CA PHE A 26 28.36 4.47 -18.14
C PHE A 26 29.19 4.37 -16.85
N LEU A 27 28.60 4.71 -15.69
CA LEU A 27 29.27 4.56 -14.39
C LEU A 27 29.41 3.08 -14.01
N ASP A 28 28.38 2.26 -14.30
CA ASP A 28 28.43 0.82 -14.05
C ASP A 28 29.43 0.13 -14.96
N VAL A 29 29.48 0.47 -16.25
CA VAL A 29 30.46 -0.11 -17.18
C VAL A 29 31.89 0.29 -16.82
N VAL A 30 32.15 1.53 -16.42
CA VAL A 30 33.50 1.95 -15.97
C VAL A 30 33.86 1.29 -14.64
N THR A 31 32.90 1.11 -13.73
CA THR A 31 33.11 0.40 -12.44
C THR A 31 33.29 -1.11 -12.65
N LEU A 32 32.54 -1.72 -13.56
CA LEU A 32 32.67 -3.11 -14.01
C LEU A 32 33.99 -3.34 -14.72
N LEU A 33 34.41 -2.44 -15.61
CA LEU A 33 35.71 -2.50 -16.29
C LEU A 33 36.85 -2.33 -15.29
N ARG A 34 36.73 -1.41 -14.32
CA ARG A 34 37.72 -1.27 -13.22
C ARG A 34 37.76 -2.53 -12.34
N LYS A 35 36.60 -3.11 -11.97
CA LYS A 35 36.52 -4.37 -11.20
C LYS A 35 37.03 -5.57 -11.99
N GLN A 36 36.78 -5.66 -13.29
CA GLN A 36 37.33 -6.70 -14.17
C GLN A 36 38.84 -6.57 -14.32
N VAL A 37 39.36 -5.35 -14.45
CA VAL A 37 40.80 -5.07 -14.47
C VAL A 37 41.44 -5.46 -13.13
N VAL A 38 40.80 -5.12 -12.01
CA VAL A 38 41.26 -5.52 -10.66
C VAL A 38 41.18 -7.03 -10.46
N SER A 39 40.10 -7.71 -10.90
CA SER A 39 39.96 -9.18 -10.85
C SER A 39 41.02 -9.87 -11.72
N LYS A 40 41.33 -9.32 -12.91
CA LYS A 40 42.39 -9.85 -13.78
C LYS A 40 43.79 -9.66 -13.17
N GLN A 41 44.09 -8.47 -12.67
CA GLN A 41 45.37 -8.18 -12.02
C GLN A 41 45.54 -9.01 -10.73
N PHE A 42 44.47 -9.19 -9.97
CA PHE A 42 44.41 -10.07 -8.80
C PHE A 42 44.68 -11.53 -9.18
N LYS A 43 43.99 -12.04 -10.21
CA LYS A 43 44.19 -13.40 -10.77
C LYS A 43 45.65 -13.64 -11.18
N GLU A 44 46.26 -12.68 -11.89
CA GLU A 44 47.66 -12.75 -12.32
C GLU A 44 48.63 -12.75 -11.13
N LEU A 45 48.39 -11.90 -10.11
CA LEU A 45 49.21 -11.83 -8.90
C LEU A 45 49.11 -13.11 -8.05
N CYS A 46 47.91 -13.66 -7.84
CA CYS A 46 47.72 -14.94 -7.14
C CYS A 46 48.45 -16.08 -7.85
N THR A 47 48.32 -16.17 -9.18
CA THR A 47 48.96 -17.22 -9.99
C THR A 47 50.48 -17.14 -9.88
N LYS A 48 51.03 -15.92 -9.95
CA LYS A 48 52.47 -15.67 -9.80
C LYS A 48 52.97 -16.01 -8.39
N ALA A 49 52.21 -15.64 -7.35
CA ALA A 49 52.52 -15.95 -5.95
C ALA A 49 52.69 -17.45 -5.71
N ILE A 50 51.74 -18.25 -6.19
CA ILE A 50 51.75 -19.72 -6.07
C ILE A 50 52.98 -20.32 -6.76
N SER A 51 53.32 -19.83 -7.95
CA SER A 51 54.48 -20.34 -8.71
C SER A 51 55.86 -20.01 -8.11
N MET A 52 55.95 -19.01 -7.21
CA MET A 52 57.22 -18.46 -6.75
C MET A 52 57.53 -18.67 -5.26
N LYS A 53 56.52 -18.83 -4.37
CA LYS A 53 56.74 -18.68 -2.92
C LYS A 53 55.92 -19.58 -1.98
N CYS A 54 54.93 -20.33 -2.46
CA CYS A 54 54.11 -21.16 -1.56
C CYS A 54 54.68 -22.58 -1.44
N GLY A 55 54.83 -23.10 -0.21
CA GLY A 55 55.20 -24.51 0.03
C GLY A 55 54.05 -25.48 -0.31
N ASN A 56 54.38 -26.76 -0.54
CA ASN A 56 53.47 -27.87 -0.91
C ASN A 56 52.51 -28.31 0.22
N ASP A 57 51.96 -27.38 0.98
CA ASP A 57 50.89 -27.70 1.93
C ASP A 57 49.57 -27.68 1.17
N GLY A 58 48.92 -28.84 1.03
CA GLY A 58 47.69 -29.06 0.27
C GLY A 58 46.51 -28.14 0.65
N PRO A 59 45.40 -28.19 -0.12
CA PRO A 59 44.31 -27.20 -0.12
C PRO A 59 43.65 -26.96 1.25
N LYS A 60 43.42 -25.69 1.63
CA LYS A 60 43.52 -25.30 3.05
C LYS A 60 42.26 -24.95 3.85
N PRO A 61 41.12 -24.44 3.34
CA PRO A 61 39.93 -24.40 4.17
C PRO A 61 39.24 -25.76 4.10
N HIS A 62 39.42 -26.57 5.15
CA HIS A 62 38.86 -27.93 5.25
C HIS A 62 37.76 -28.01 6.32
N THR A 63 37.65 -27.03 7.21
CA THR A 63 36.60 -26.97 8.25
C THR A 63 35.72 -25.74 8.05
N ASN A 64 34.53 -25.74 8.66
CA ASN A 64 33.61 -24.59 8.65
C ASN A 64 34.34 -23.29 9.07
N GLU A 65 35.16 -23.34 10.12
CA GLU A 65 35.87 -22.19 10.66
C GLU A 65 36.97 -21.70 9.71
N THR A 66 37.75 -22.64 9.15
CA THR A 66 38.82 -22.28 8.20
C THR A 66 38.25 -21.72 6.89
N LEU A 67 37.09 -22.23 6.42
CA LEU A 67 36.38 -21.67 5.27
C LEU A 67 35.87 -20.25 5.54
N LYS A 68 35.20 -20.02 6.68
CA LYS A 68 34.73 -18.68 7.06
C LYS A 68 35.87 -17.68 7.16
N ASN A 69 37.01 -18.08 7.74
CA ASN A 69 38.19 -17.23 7.82
C ASN A 69 38.84 -16.96 6.46
N ALA A 70 38.98 -18.00 5.62
CA ALA A 70 39.47 -17.85 4.25
C ALA A 70 38.64 -16.86 3.45
N ILE A 71 37.32 -16.93 3.57
CA ILE A 71 36.39 -16.05 2.85
C ILE A 71 36.43 -14.61 3.41
N ARG A 72 36.45 -14.41 4.73
CA ARG A 72 36.64 -13.08 5.33
C ARG A 72 37.93 -12.41 4.83
N GLU A 73 39.02 -13.16 4.81
CA GLU A 73 40.30 -12.69 4.30
C GLU A 73 40.23 -12.38 2.80
N PHE A 74 39.64 -13.26 1.99
CA PHE A 74 39.42 -13.04 0.56
C PHE A 74 38.63 -11.76 0.29
N CYS A 75 37.58 -11.50 1.08
CA CYS A 75 36.74 -10.31 0.92
C CYS A 75 37.41 -9.01 1.34
N SER A 76 38.32 -9.06 2.32
CA SER A 76 39.10 -7.88 2.70
C SER A 76 39.93 -7.33 1.54
N ILE A 77 40.32 -8.18 0.57
CA ILE A 77 41.01 -7.75 -0.66
C ILE A 77 40.06 -7.04 -1.63
N MET A 78 38.81 -7.53 -1.77
CA MET A 78 37.86 -6.99 -2.75
C MET A 78 37.39 -5.56 -2.44
N TYR A 79 37.51 -5.11 -1.18
CA TYR A 79 37.09 -3.77 -0.74
C TYR A 79 38.22 -2.75 -0.61
N ASP A 80 39.49 -3.17 -0.51
CA ASP A 80 40.64 -2.27 -0.30
C ASP A 80 41.44 -2.09 -1.60
N VAL A 81 40.96 -1.22 -2.50
CA VAL A 81 41.54 -1.02 -3.84
C VAL A 81 42.47 0.20 -3.84
N GLY A 82 43.80 -0.02 -3.85
CA GLY A 82 44.73 1.05 -4.28
C GLY A 82 46.18 1.13 -3.77
N SER A 83 46.78 0.14 -3.10
CA SER A 83 48.19 0.30 -2.66
C SER A 83 49.06 -0.97 -2.71
N ASN A 84 50.38 -0.79 -2.79
CA ASN A 84 51.42 -1.84 -2.75
C ASN A 84 51.36 -2.79 -1.54
N LYS A 85 50.48 -2.54 -0.55
CA LYS A 85 50.12 -3.51 0.51
C LYS A 85 49.37 -4.74 -0.04
N GLN A 86 48.75 -4.64 -1.22
CA GLN A 86 47.95 -5.71 -1.82
C GLN A 86 48.79 -6.94 -2.21
N GLN A 87 50.00 -6.76 -2.76
CA GLN A 87 50.78 -7.92 -3.23
C GLN A 87 51.13 -8.89 -2.09
N ASN A 88 51.45 -8.38 -0.90
CA ASN A 88 51.73 -9.22 0.27
C ASN A 88 50.48 -9.93 0.82
N ILE A 89 49.31 -9.27 0.77
CA ILE A 89 48.04 -9.86 1.26
C ILE A 89 47.52 -10.90 0.26
N VAL A 90 47.64 -10.62 -1.04
CA VAL A 90 47.31 -11.54 -2.14
C VAL A 90 48.22 -12.77 -2.13
N GLU A 91 49.54 -12.58 -1.98
CA GLU A 91 50.50 -13.68 -1.79
C GLU A 91 50.18 -14.48 -0.53
N LYS A 92 49.82 -13.80 0.58
CA LYS A 92 49.42 -14.47 1.83
C LYS A 92 48.18 -15.32 1.64
N ILE A 93 47.10 -14.81 1.06
CA ILE A 93 45.85 -15.58 0.84
C ILE A 93 46.05 -16.71 -0.16
N ALA A 94 46.75 -16.47 -1.27
CA ALA A 94 47.06 -17.52 -2.24
C ALA A 94 47.93 -18.64 -1.63
N CYS A 95 48.89 -18.31 -0.75
CA CYS A 95 49.71 -19.33 -0.06
C CYS A 95 49.04 -19.95 1.18
N THR A 96 48.11 -19.24 1.84
CA THR A 96 47.45 -19.67 3.08
C THR A 96 46.18 -20.47 2.80
N TRP A 97 45.46 -20.18 1.73
CA TRP A 97 44.16 -20.80 1.42
C TRP A 97 44.16 -21.54 0.07
N GLY A 98 44.92 -21.04 -0.91
CA GLY A 98 44.96 -21.55 -2.29
C GLY A 98 44.24 -20.61 -3.26
N PHE A 99 44.58 -20.70 -4.55
CA PHE A 99 43.93 -19.95 -5.64
C PHE A 99 43.96 -20.76 -6.96
N PRO A 100 42.89 -20.74 -7.79
CA PRO A 100 41.61 -20.03 -7.63
C PRO A 100 40.77 -20.54 -6.46
N ILE A 101 39.76 -19.78 -6.02
CA ILE A 101 38.87 -20.17 -4.89
C ILE A 101 38.21 -21.54 -5.11
N ASP A 102 37.96 -21.91 -6.36
CA ASP A 102 37.45 -23.23 -6.78
C ASP A 102 38.38 -24.41 -6.41
N SER A 103 39.67 -24.15 -6.14
CA SER A 103 40.66 -25.18 -5.76
C SER A 103 40.65 -25.55 -4.28
N TRP A 104 39.83 -24.87 -3.47
CA TRP A 104 39.74 -25.10 -2.04
C TRP A 104 39.11 -26.46 -1.72
N ASN A 105 39.69 -27.19 -0.77
CA ASN A 105 39.19 -28.50 -0.35
C ASN A 105 38.14 -28.38 0.76
N VAL A 106 36.90 -28.13 0.36
CA VAL A 106 35.77 -27.98 1.27
C VAL A 106 35.06 -29.30 1.60
N SER A 107 35.64 -30.46 1.26
CA SER A 107 34.98 -31.78 1.40
C SER A 107 34.58 -32.15 2.83
N GLN A 108 35.18 -31.56 3.87
CA GLN A 108 34.83 -31.79 5.27
C GLN A 108 33.97 -30.67 5.88
N VAL A 109 33.58 -29.67 5.09
CA VAL A 109 32.71 -28.57 5.52
C VAL A 109 31.27 -29.08 5.60
N THR A 110 30.62 -28.79 6.73
CA THR A 110 29.22 -29.18 7.00
C THR A 110 28.26 -28.00 7.08
N ASN A 111 28.78 -26.77 7.24
CA ASN A 111 27.99 -25.54 7.30
C ASN A 111 28.65 -24.48 6.42
N MET A 112 27.93 -24.10 5.36
CA MET A 112 28.27 -23.02 4.44
C MET A 112 27.36 -21.80 4.63
N SER A 113 26.72 -21.70 5.80
CA SER A 113 25.76 -20.63 6.05
C SER A 113 26.44 -19.25 6.02
N SER A 114 25.79 -18.32 5.33
CA SER A 114 26.15 -16.91 5.18
C SER A 114 27.57 -16.63 4.65
N ILE A 115 28.26 -17.61 4.04
CA ILE A 115 29.68 -17.44 3.73
C ILE A 115 29.95 -16.39 2.64
N PHE A 116 29.04 -16.18 1.67
CA PHE A 116 29.11 -15.10 0.68
C PHE A 116 28.05 -14.01 0.90
N CYS A 117 27.44 -13.99 2.10
CA CYS A 117 26.42 -13.02 2.45
C CYS A 117 26.96 -11.57 2.35
N TRP A 118 26.14 -10.67 1.80
CA TRP A 118 26.43 -9.26 1.51
C TRP A 118 27.53 -9.00 0.47
N MET A 119 28.04 -10.04 -0.20
CA MET A 119 29.11 -9.89 -1.18
C MET A 119 28.57 -9.53 -2.56
N ARG A 120 28.05 -8.30 -2.67
CA ARG A 120 27.31 -7.80 -3.86
C ARG A 120 27.99 -8.04 -5.21
N ASN A 121 29.33 -8.08 -5.23
CA ASN A 121 30.15 -8.24 -6.44
C ASN A 121 30.75 -9.63 -6.60
N PHE A 122 30.51 -10.55 -5.67
CA PHE A 122 31.05 -11.90 -5.73
C PHE A 122 30.44 -12.65 -6.91
N ASN A 123 31.30 -13.16 -7.79
CA ASN A 123 30.92 -13.94 -8.96
C ASN A 123 32.08 -14.83 -9.43
N GLU A 124 32.94 -15.26 -8.51
CA GLU A 124 34.05 -16.17 -8.83
C GLU A 124 33.53 -17.61 -8.89
N TYR A 125 34.08 -18.41 -9.81
CA TYR A 125 33.65 -19.80 -10.01
C TYR A 125 34.02 -20.67 -8.80
N ILE A 126 33.05 -21.47 -8.35
CA ILE A 126 33.11 -22.37 -7.18
C ILE A 126 32.42 -23.72 -7.47
N GLY A 127 32.17 -24.03 -8.75
CA GLY A 127 31.42 -25.21 -9.16
C GLY A 127 32.12 -26.54 -8.92
N SER A 128 33.43 -26.54 -8.63
CA SER A 128 34.22 -27.76 -8.35
C SER A 128 34.29 -28.13 -6.86
N TRP A 129 33.67 -27.34 -5.99
CA TRP A 129 33.62 -27.63 -4.56
C TRP A 129 32.85 -28.94 -4.27
N ASP A 130 33.42 -29.78 -3.42
CA ASP A 130 32.75 -30.98 -2.89
C ASP A 130 31.83 -30.58 -1.73
N THR A 131 30.53 -30.45 -2.01
CA THR A 131 29.50 -30.07 -1.04
C THR A 131 28.81 -31.26 -0.37
N SER A 132 29.26 -32.50 -0.63
CA SER A 132 28.56 -33.74 -0.24
C SER A 132 28.40 -33.95 1.28
N ASN A 133 29.09 -33.18 2.11
CA ASN A 133 28.96 -33.19 3.57
C ASN A 133 28.23 -31.96 4.14
N VAL A 134 27.84 -31.00 3.30
CA VAL A 134 27.16 -29.78 3.72
C VAL A 134 25.73 -30.10 4.13
N THR A 135 25.33 -29.59 5.29
CA THR A 135 24.00 -29.76 5.88
C THR A 135 23.23 -28.44 5.99
N ASP A 136 23.92 -27.31 5.87
CA ASP A 136 23.36 -25.97 6.02
C ASP A 136 24.00 -25.01 5.02
N MET A 137 23.16 -24.46 4.13
CA MET A 137 23.51 -23.46 3.11
C MET A 137 22.72 -22.16 3.29
N SER A 138 22.12 -21.94 4.47
CA SER A 138 21.28 -20.77 4.66
C SER A 138 22.05 -19.46 4.44
N GLU A 139 21.43 -18.49 3.77
CA GLU A 139 21.99 -17.17 3.45
C GLU A 139 23.32 -17.20 2.66
N MET A 140 23.71 -18.34 2.09
CA MET A 140 25.05 -18.50 1.49
C MET A 140 25.39 -17.39 0.48
N PHE A 141 24.43 -16.99 -0.36
CA PHE A 141 24.54 -15.91 -1.34
C PHE A 141 23.57 -14.76 -1.10
N HIS A 142 23.09 -14.58 0.14
CA HIS A 142 22.20 -13.47 0.48
C HIS A 142 22.85 -12.12 0.12
N SER A 143 22.17 -11.29 -0.67
CA SER A 143 22.69 -10.04 -1.24
C SER A 143 24.04 -10.17 -1.99
N ALA A 144 24.31 -11.33 -2.59
CA ALA A 144 25.38 -11.49 -3.57
C ALA A 144 24.87 -11.14 -4.97
N ASN A 145 24.45 -9.88 -5.19
CA ASN A 145 23.67 -9.44 -6.36
C ASN A 145 24.30 -9.85 -7.72
N SER A 146 25.63 -9.93 -7.82
CA SER A 146 26.34 -10.29 -9.07
C SER A 146 26.54 -11.80 -9.28
N PHE A 147 26.22 -12.65 -8.30
CA PHE A 147 26.54 -14.08 -8.36
C PHE A 147 25.66 -14.80 -9.40
N ASN A 148 26.31 -15.48 -10.35
CA ASN A 148 25.63 -16.24 -11.41
C ASN A 148 26.55 -17.33 -11.98
N GLN A 149 27.36 -17.98 -11.14
CA GLN A 149 28.27 -19.05 -11.56
C GLN A 149 27.60 -20.42 -11.50
N ASP A 150 27.96 -21.32 -12.42
CA ASP A 150 27.44 -22.68 -12.47
C ASP A 150 27.81 -23.47 -11.20
N ILE A 151 26.77 -23.89 -10.48
CA ILE A 151 26.81 -24.71 -9.27
C ILE A 151 25.89 -25.94 -9.39
N GLY A 152 25.45 -26.26 -10.62
CA GLY A 152 24.50 -27.36 -10.86
C GLY A 152 25.06 -28.76 -10.54
N ARG A 153 26.38 -28.88 -10.38
CA ARG A 153 27.09 -30.14 -10.04
C ARG A 153 27.29 -30.38 -8.55
N TRP A 154 26.88 -29.44 -7.70
CA TRP A 154 26.99 -29.62 -6.26
C TRP A 154 26.10 -30.77 -5.78
N ASP A 155 26.64 -31.57 -4.87
CA ASP A 155 25.87 -32.55 -4.12
C ASP A 155 25.25 -31.86 -2.91
N VAL A 156 23.93 -31.62 -2.96
CA VAL A 156 23.16 -31.01 -1.88
C VAL A 156 22.28 -32.02 -1.13
N SER A 157 22.48 -33.32 -1.37
CA SER A 157 21.63 -34.40 -0.84
C SER A 157 21.58 -34.45 0.69
N LYS A 158 22.56 -33.88 1.41
CA LYS A 158 22.57 -33.80 2.88
C LYS A 158 22.09 -32.45 3.44
N VAL A 159 21.82 -31.46 2.59
CA VAL A 159 21.41 -30.12 3.01
C VAL A 159 20.01 -30.18 3.59
N ARG A 160 19.83 -29.58 4.78
CA ARG A 160 18.54 -29.50 5.49
C ARG A 160 17.95 -28.09 5.49
N ASN A 161 18.80 -27.08 5.34
CA ASN A 161 18.42 -25.67 5.43
C ASN A 161 18.98 -24.89 4.23
N MET A 162 18.08 -24.32 3.41
CA MET A 162 18.37 -23.46 2.27
C MET A 162 17.72 -22.08 2.42
N LYS A 163 17.30 -21.73 3.65
CA LYS A 163 16.72 -20.42 3.95
C LYS A 163 17.58 -19.29 3.37
N ASP A 164 16.98 -18.33 2.67
CA ASP A 164 17.65 -17.13 2.15
C ASP A 164 18.86 -17.38 1.23
N MET A 165 19.06 -18.61 0.72
CA MET A 165 20.30 -18.98 0.03
C MET A 165 20.66 -18.04 -1.13
N PHE A 166 19.67 -17.60 -1.92
CA PHE A 166 19.81 -16.67 -3.05
C PHE A 166 18.96 -15.40 -2.87
N ASN A 167 18.57 -15.06 -1.65
CA ASN A 167 17.83 -13.83 -1.39
C ASN A 167 18.66 -12.62 -1.87
N ASP A 168 18.09 -11.76 -2.70
CA ASP A 168 18.73 -10.58 -3.31
C ASP A 168 19.97 -10.92 -4.18
N ALA A 169 20.08 -12.17 -4.65
CA ALA A 169 21.05 -12.59 -5.67
C ALA A 169 20.51 -12.27 -7.07
N GLU A 170 20.31 -10.98 -7.36
CA GLU A 170 19.60 -10.47 -8.55
C GLU A 170 20.06 -11.05 -9.91
N ALA A 171 21.35 -11.36 -10.05
CA ALA A 171 21.91 -11.90 -11.29
C ALA A 171 21.71 -13.42 -11.45
N PHE A 172 21.35 -14.14 -10.39
CA PHE A 172 21.36 -15.60 -10.35
C PHE A 172 20.27 -16.18 -11.25
N ASN A 173 20.68 -17.02 -12.21
CA ASN A 173 19.78 -17.75 -13.10
C ASN A 173 20.46 -19.03 -13.64
N GLN A 174 21.25 -19.71 -12.81
CA GLN A 174 21.94 -20.95 -13.21
C GLN A 174 21.07 -22.17 -12.96
N TYR A 175 21.20 -23.17 -13.83
CA TYR A 175 20.39 -24.38 -13.77
C TYR A 175 20.78 -25.24 -12.55
N ILE A 176 19.81 -25.42 -11.65
CA ILE A 176 19.93 -26.20 -10.40
C ILE A 176 18.89 -27.32 -10.31
N GLY A 177 18.21 -27.64 -11.42
CA GLY A 177 17.17 -28.67 -11.45
C GLY A 177 17.65 -30.10 -11.16
N GLN A 178 18.97 -30.36 -11.18
CA GLN A 178 19.58 -31.66 -10.86
C GLN A 178 19.88 -31.86 -9.37
N TRP A 179 19.64 -30.85 -8.54
CA TRP A 179 19.88 -30.94 -7.10
C TRP A 179 18.90 -31.91 -6.44
N ASP A 180 19.44 -32.80 -5.61
CA ASP A 180 18.65 -33.64 -4.69
C ASP A 180 18.33 -32.84 -3.43
N VAL A 181 17.14 -32.24 -3.40
CA VAL A 181 16.65 -31.44 -2.27
C VAL A 181 15.75 -32.22 -1.31
N SER A 182 15.70 -33.56 -1.42
CA SER A 182 14.78 -34.42 -0.67
C SER A 182 14.96 -34.35 0.86
N ASN A 183 16.13 -33.94 1.36
CA ASN A 183 16.40 -33.75 2.79
C ASN A 183 16.19 -32.31 3.30
N VAL A 184 15.86 -31.36 2.41
CA VAL A 184 15.63 -29.96 2.78
C VAL A 184 14.31 -29.84 3.53
N THR A 185 14.34 -29.13 4.65
CA THR A 185 13.18 -28.88 5.51
C THR A 185 12.74 -27.42 5.52
N ASN A 186 13.65 -26.50 5.18
CA ASN A 186 13.39 -25.07 5.15
C ASN A 186 13.92 -24.44 3.85
N MET A 187 13.00 -23.88 3.05
CA MET A 187 13.29 -23.13 1.82
C MET A 187 12.78 -21.68 1.91
N SER A 188 12.50 -21.19 3.13
CA SER A 188 12.00 -19.82 3.33
C SER A 188 12.93 -18.81 2.66
N GLN A 189 12.35 -17.95 1.84
CA GLN A 189 13.00 -16.82 1.19
C GLN A 189 14.17 -17.20 0.27
N MET A 190 14.26 -18.46 -0.17
CA MET A 190 15.41 -18.97 -0.93
C MET A 190 15.72 -18.14 -2.18
N PHE A 191 14.69 -17.67 -2.91
CA PHE A 191 14.84 -16.87 -4.13
C PHE A 191 14.20 -15.49 -4.02
N VAL A 192 14.04 -14.95 -2.80
CA VAL A 192 13.50 -13.58 -2.66
C VAL A 192 14.36 -12.61 -3.45
N ARG A 193 13.76 -11.74 -4.27
CA ARG A 193 14.47 -10.74 -5.09
C ARG A 193 15.54 -11.33 -6.03
N ALA A 194 15.50 -12.63 -6.33
CA ALA A 194 16.29 -13.23 -7.40
C ALA A 194 15.63 -12.91 -8.75
N VAL A 195 15.60 -11.62 -9.12
CA VAL A 195 14.77 -11.06 -10.20
C VAL A 195 15.03 -11.63 -11.62
N LYS A 196 16.08 -12.44 -11.81
CA LYS A 196 16.36 -13.13 -13.08
C LYS A 196 16.12 -14.63 -13.03
N PHE A 197 15.85 -15.20 -11.87
CA PHE A 197 15.75 -16.64 -11.68
C PHE A 197 14.48 -17.17 -12.35
N ASN A 198 14.66 -18.05 -13.33
CA ASN A 198 13.56 -18.70 -14.04
C ASN A 198 13.96 -20.09 -14.57
N GLN A 199 14.73 -20.84 -13.79
CA GLN A 199 15.21 -22.17 -14.18
C GLN A 199 14.26 -23.27 -13.74
N ASP A 200 14.16 -24.33 -14.55
CA ASP A 200 13.29 -25.47 -14.26
C ASP A 200 13.75 -26.22 -13.00
N ILE A 201 12.84 -26.28 -12.03
CA ILE A 201 12.96 -26.95 -10.73
C ILE A 201 11.72 -27.82 -10.44
N GLY A 202 10.91 -28.11 -11.45
CA GLY A 202 9.64 -28.85 -11.27
C GLY A 202 9.83 -30.29 -10.80
N HIS A 203 11.03 -30.85 -11.00
CA HIS A 203 11.41 -32.21 -10.62
C HIS A 203 11.95 -32.35 -9.18
N TRP A 204 12.11 -31.25 -8.44
CA TRP A 204 12.58 -31.30 -7.06
C TRP A 204 11.61 -32.07 -6.15
N ASP A 205 12.16 -32.94 -5.31
CA ASP A 205 11.41 -33.59 -4.22
C ASP A 205 11.40 -32.68 -2.98
N VAL A 206 10.29 -31.98 -2.78
CA VAL A 206 10.10 -31.04 -1.66
C VAL A 206 9.23 -31.62 -0.53
N ALA A 207 8.99 -32.93 -0.52
CA ALA A 207 8.05 -33.58 0.42
C ALA A 207 8.44 -33.48 1.91
N ASN A 208 9.66 -33.02 2.22
CA ASN A 208 10.13 -32.78 3.59
C ASN A 208 10.18 -31.30 3.99
N VAL A 209 9.89 -30.38 3.06
CA VAL A 209 9.85 -28.94 3.34
C VAL A 209 8.62 -28.61 4.16
N ASN A 210 8.82 -27.90 5.27
CA ASN A 210 7.72 -27.43 6.13
C ASN A 210 7.54 -25.90 6.10
N ASN A 211 8.51 -25.15 5.57
CA ASN A 211 8.43 -23.70 5.45
C ASN A 211 8.87 -23.23 4.05
N MET A 212 7.97 -22.51 3.37
CA MET A 212 8.17 -21.88 2.06
C MET A 212 7.82 -20.37 2.08
N ASP A 213 7.84 -19.73 3.26
CA ASP A 213 7.57 -18.29 3.36
C ASP A 213 8.48 -17.51 2.42
N GLY A 214 7.88 -16.63 1.60
CA GLY A 214 8.62 -15.78 0.66
C GLY A 214 9.44 -16.52 -0.39
N MET A 215 9.31 -17.84 -0.62
CA MET A 215 10.29 -18.59 -1.42
C MET A 215 10.63 -17.95 -2.77
N PHE A 216 9.65 -17.35 -3.46
CA PHE A 216 9.78 -16.62 -4.73
C PHE A 216 9.34 -15.15 -4.63
N GLY A 217 9.35 -14.56 -3.44
CA GLY A 217 8.97 -13.15 -3.24
C GLY A 217 9.85 -12.22 -4.09
N GLU A 218 9.28 -11.31 -4.86
CA GLU A 218 9.99 -10.40 -5.79
C GLU A 218 10.83 -11.13 -6.87
N ALA A 219 10.69 -12.44 -7.07
CA ALA A 219 11.28 -13.16 -8.21
C ALA A 219 10.46 -12.90 -9.48
N SER A 220 10.52 -11.67 -9.97
CA SER A 220 9.55 -11.08 -10.91
C SER A 220 9.33 -11.84 -12.21
N VAL A 221 10.34 -12.57 -12.71
CA VAL A 221 10.28 -13.34 -13.96
C VAL A 221 10.09 -14.85 -13.75
N PHE A 222 9.97 -15.31 -12.50
CA PHE A 222 9.83 -16.73 -12.22
C PHE A 222 8.46 -17.24 -12.67
N ASN A 223 8.46 -18.21 -13.59
CA ASN A 223 7.24 -18.75 -14.17
C ASN A 223 7.39 -20.23 -14.59
N GLN A 224 8.14 -21.01 -13.81
CA GLN A 224 8.35 -22.44 -14.08
C GLN A 224 7.29 -23.31 -13.42
N TYR A 225 6.95 -24.42 -14.08
CA TYR A 225 5.93 -25.33 -13.59
C TYR A 225 6.41 -26.09 -12.34
N ILE A 226 5.69 -25.88 -11.23
CA ILE A 226 5.94 -26.49 -9.91
C ILE A 226 4.70 -27.21 -9.36
N GLY A 227 3.69 -27.45 -10.21
CA GLY A 227 2.44 -28.09 -9.80
C GLY A 227 2.59 -29.54 -9.34
N SER A 228 3.71 -30.19 -9.66
CA SER A 228 4.04 -31.57 -9.26
C SER A 228 4.66 -31.71 -7.86
N TRP A 229 4.94 -30.60 -7.18
CA TRP A 229 5.52 -30.61 -5.84
C TRP A 229 4.55 -31.17 -4.79
N ASP A 230 5.07 -32.04 -3.92
CA ASP A 230 4.37 -32.48 -2.70
C ASP A 230 4.60 -31.45 -1.58
N VAL A 231 3.61 -30.58 -1.37
CA VAL A 231 3.65 -29.54 -0.34
C VAL A 231 2.84 -29.90 0.91
N SER A 232 2.45 -31.17 1.08
CA SER A 232 1.56 -31.64 2.16
C SER A 232 2.09 -31.42 3.58
N LYS A 233 3.39 -31.16 3.75
CA LYS A 233 4.02 -30.83 5.05
C LYS A 233 4.24 -29.34 5.28
N VAL A 234 3.98 -28.49 4.28
CA VAL A 234 4.22 -27.05 4.39
C VAL A 234 3.16 -26.43 5.30
N THR A 235 3.61 -25.70 6.33
CA THR A 235 2.72 -25.03 7.29
C THR A 235 2.64 -23.52 7.06
N ASN A 236 3.59 -22.94 6.34
CA ASN A 236 3.67 -21.50 6.06
C ASN A 236 4.02 -21.24 4.59
N MET A 237 3.14 -20.50 3.90
CA MET A 237 3.30 -20.04 2.50
C MET A 237 3.15 -18.52 2.38
N SER A 238 3.28 -17.78 3.50
CA SER A 238 3.14 -16.32 3.50
C SER A 238 4.11 -15.68 2.50
N GLY A 239 3.61 -14.83 1.62
CA GLY A 239 4.42 -14.12 0.62
C GLY A 239 5.12 -15.00 -0.42
N MET A 240 4.78 -16.28 -0.56
CA MET A 240 5.52 -17.22 -1.41
C MET A 240 5.73 -16.71 -2.86
N PHE A 241 4.74 -16.02 -3.44
CA PHE A 241 4.78 -15.40 -4.77
C PHE A 241 4.50 -13.89 -4.72
N GLN A 242 4.73 -13.25 -3.57
CA GLN A 242 4.58 -11.80 -3.46
C GLN A 242 5.46 -11.10 -4.50
N TYR A 243 4.98 -10.13 -5.29
CA TYR A 243 5.71 -9.47 -6.39
C TYR A 243 6.31 -10.41 -7.47
N ALA A 244 5.90 -11.69 -7.54
CA ALA A 244 6.28 -12.59 -8.64
C ALA A 244 5.42 -12.29 -9.88
N GLU A 245 5.71 -11.15 -10.53
CA GLU A 245 4.80 -10.54 -11.52
C GLU A 245 4.39 -11.47 -12.67
N GLU A 246 5.31 -12.30 -13.18
CA GLU A 246 5.06 -13.22 -14.31
C GLU A 246 4.49 -14.59 -13.91
N PHE A 247 4.43 -14.92 -12.61
CA PHE A 247 4.04 -16.26 -12.16
C PHE A 247 2.58 -16.55 -12.49
N ASN A 248 2.35 -17.58 -13.31
CA ASN A 248 0.99 -17.98 -13.72
C ASN A 248 0.89 -19.49 -14.00
N GLN A 249 1.64 -20.32 -13.25
CA GLN A 249 1.64 -21.78 -13.43
C GLN A 249 0.58 -22.46 -12.57
N TYR A 250 0.01 -23.55 -13.10
CA TYR A 250 -1.04 -24.28 -12.41
C TYR A 250 -0.51 -25.03 -11.19
N ILE A 251 -1.00 -24.65 -10.01
CA ILE A 251 -0.65 -25.19 -8.69
C ILE A 251 -1.88 -25.72 -7.93
N GLY A 252 -3.01 -25.89 -8.62
CA GLY A 252 -4.25 -26.32 -7.98
C GLY A 252 -4.16 -27.70 -7.32
N GLN A 253 -3.25 -28.58 -7.79
CA GLN A 253 -3.10 -29.96 -7.28
C GLN A 253 -2.38 -30.06 -5.93
N TRP A 254 -1.84 -28.96 -5.42
CA TRP A 254 -1.17 -28.94 -4.12
C TRP A 254 -2.11 -29.31 -2.97
N ASP A 255 -1.64 -30.20 -2.09
CA ASP A 255 -2.25 -30.44 -0.79
C ASP A 255 -1.78 -29.37 0.19
N VAL A 256 -2.62 -28.36 0.40
CA VAL A 256 -2.35 -27.23 1.33
C VAL A 256 -3.05 -27.41 2.68
N SER A 257 -3.54 -28.61 2.99
CA SER A 257 -4.35 -28.87 4.19
C SER A 257 -3.63 -28.59 5.51
N GLN A 258 -2.28 -28.58 5.53
CA GLN A 258 -1.48 -28.26 6.72
C GLN A 258 -1.08 -26.77 6.80
N VAL A 259 -1.36 -25.96 5.79
CA VAL A 259 -0.98 -24.55 5.76
C VAL A 259 -1.85 -23.76 6.74
N THR A 260 -1.19 -22.93 7.55
CA THR A 260 -1.86 -22.09 8.55
C THR A 260 -1.79 -20.60 8.22
N ASN A 261 -0.85 -20.19 7.36
CA ASN A 261 -0.66 -18.82 6.93
C ASN A 261 -0.44 -18.73 5.41
N MET A 262 -1.31 -17.96 4.74
CA MET A 262 -1.24 -17.63 3.31
C MET A 262 -1.26 -16.10 3.08
N SER A 263 -0.93 -15.31 4.11
CA SER A 263 -0.88 -13.85 4.00
C SER A 263 0.05 -13.45 2.85
N GLU A 264 -0.36 -12.47 2.05
CA GLU A 264 0.44 -11.92 0.94
C GLU A 264 0.88 -12.93 -0.14
N MET A 265 0.37 -14.18 -0.14
CA MET A 265 0.91 -15.26 -0.99
C MET A 265 0.99 -14.89 -2.49
N PHE A 266 0.00 -14.18 -3.03
CA PHE A 266 -0.05 -13.68 -4.41
C PHE A 266 -0.14 -12.15 -4.48
N SER A 267 0.29 -11.46 -3.42
CA SER A 267 0.31 -9.98 -3.42
C SER A 267 1.19 -9.48 -4.58
N ASP A 268 0.66 -8.60 -5.42
CA ASP A 268 1.31 -8.08 -6.64
C ASP A 268 1.75 -9.15 -7.68
N ALA A 269 1.21 -10.38 -7.62
CA ALA A 269 1.38 -11.39 -8.66
C ALA A 269 0.47 -11.08 -9.86
N LYS A 270 0.86 -10.09 -10.66
CA LYS A 270 0.02 -9.44 -11.70
C LYS A 270 -0.55 -10.40 -12.74
N GLU A 271 0.18 -11.44 -13.12
CA GLU A 271 -0.24 -12.42 -14.13
C GLU A 271 -1.00 -13.62 -13.56
N PHE A 272 -1.00 -13.81 -12.24
CA PHE A 272 -1.56 -15.00 -11.62
C PHE A 272 -3.09 -15.08 -11.81
N ASN A 273 -3.56 -16.12 -12.49
CA ASN A 273 -4.97 -16.38 -12.72
C ASN A 273 -5.27 -17.88 -12.86
N GLN A 274 -4.60 -18.71 -12.06
CA GLN A 274 -4.77 -20.16 -12.09
C GLN A 274 -5.78 -20.65 -11.04
N TYR A 275 -6.50 -21.72 -11.38
CA TYR A 275 -7.54 -22.26 -10.51
C TYR A 275 -6.95 -22.89 -9.24
N VAL A 276 -7.36 -22.35 -8.09
CA VAL A 276 -6.97 -22.78 -6.73
C VAL A 276 -8.19 -23.10 -5.85
N GLY A 277 -9.40 -23.17 -6.43
CA GLY A 277 -10.64 -23.39 -5.68
C GLY A 277 -10.76 -24.77 -5.00
N GLN A 278 -9.94 -25.74 -5.41
CA GLN A 278 -9.92 -27.09 -4.82
C GLN A 278 -9.01 -27.23 -3.58
N TRP A 279 -8.33 -26.17 -3.19
CA TRP A 279 -7.48 -26.16 -2.00
C TRP A 279 -8.30 -26.31 -0.71
N ASP A 280 -7.85 -27.20 0.18
CA ASP A 280 -8.36 -27.25 1.55
C ASP A 280 -7.64 -26.20 2.41
N ILE A 281 -8.28 -25.04 2.57
CA ILE A 281 -7.75 -23.95 3.41
C ILE A 281 -8.31 -23.96 4.83
N SER A 282 -8.91 -25.06 5.28
CA SER A 282 -9.62 -25.12 6.57
C SER A 282 -8.72 -24.82 7.77
N ASN A 283 -7.40 -25.00 7.69
CA ASN A 283 -6.45 -24.67 8.75
C ASN A 283 -5.85 -23.26 8.64
N VAL A 284 -6.13 -22.52 7.58
CA VAL A 284 -5.60 -21.17 7.35
C VAL A 284 -6.31 -20.17 8.26
N LYS A 285 -5.53 -19.38 9.00
CA LYS A 285 -6.03 -18.35 9.91
C LYS A 285 -5.93 -16.94 9.33
N ASP A 286 -4.93 -16.72 8.49
CA ASP A 286 -4.60 -15.43 7.91
C ASP A 286 -4.60 -15.51 6.37
N THR A 287 -5.50 -14.74 5.76
CA THR A 287 -5.61 -14.55 4.31
C THR A 287 -5.41 -13.08 3.93
N SER A 288 -4.87 -12.28 4.85
CA SER A 288 -4.66 -10.85 4.64
C SER A 288 -3.76 -10.63 3.44
N GLU A 289 -4.15 -9.71 2.57
CA GLU A 289 -3.39 -9.33 1.37
C GLU A 289 -3.09 -10.47 0.38
N MET A 290 -3.74 -11.64 0.50
CA MET A 290 -3.43 -12.81 -0.33
C MET A 290 -3.48 -12.53 -1.83
N PHE A 291 -4.43 -11.70 -2.29
CA PHE A 291 -4.58 -11.25 -3.69
C PHE A 291 -4.48 -9.72 -3.82
N PHE A 292 -3.75 -9.07 -2.91
CA PHE A 292 -3.48 -7.62 -2.97
C PHE A 292 -2.84 -7.28 -4.32
N CYS A 293 -3.37 -6.31 -5.07
CA CYS A 293 -2.90 -5.93 -6.40
C CYS A 293 -2.78 -7.06 -7.44
N ALA A 294 -3.38 -8.25 -7.22
CA ALA A 294 -3.40 -9.36 -8.16
C ALA A 294 -4.40 -9.08 -9.29
N GLY A 295 -4.07 -8.13 -10.16
CA GLY A 295 -5.02 -7.46 -11.05
C GLY A 295 -5.77 -8.37 -12.04
N LYS A 296 -5.19 -9.52 -12.44
CA LYS A 296 -5.81 -10.50 -13.35
C LYS A 296 -6.54 -11.64 -12.66
N PHE A 297 -6.38 -11.81 -11.34
CA PHE A 297 -6.95 -12.94 -10.64
C PHE A 297 -8.49 -12.87 -10.66
N ASN A 298 -9.12 -13.91 -11.21
CA ASN A 298 -10.57 -14.02 -11.28
C ASN A 298 -11.02 -15.50 -11.34
N GLN A 299 -10.43 -16.36 -10.52
CA GLN A 299 -10.75 -17.79 -10.47
C GLN A 299 -11.69 -18.12 -9.32
N ASP A 300 -12.55 -19.12 -9.53
CA ASP A 300 -13.52 -19.58 -8.53
C ASP A 300 -12.80 -20.12 -7.28
N ILE A 301 -13.17 -19.54 -6.14
CA ILE A 301 -12.69 -19.87 -4.79
C ILE A 301 -13.87 -19.94 -3.80
N GLY A 302 -15.10 -20.06 -4.30
CA GLY A 302 -16.32 -20.08 -3.49
C GLY A 302 -16.42 -21.29 -2.57
N GLN A 303 -15.74 -22.40 -2.91
CA GLN A 303 -15.75 -23.65 -2.15
C GLN A 303 -14.74 -23.70 -0.99
N TRP A 304 -13.96 -22.64 -0.79
CA TRP A 304 -13.00 -22.58 0.31
C TRP A 304 -13.69 -22.57 1.68
N ASN A 305 -13.27 -23.46 2.58
CA ASN A 305 -13.73 -23.46 3.97
C ASN A 305 -12.98 -22.41 4.80
N LYS A 306 -13.67 -21.33 5.15
CA LYS A 306 -13.10 -20.17 5.86
C LYS A 306 -13.39 -20.12 7.35
N SER A 307 -13.92 -21.20 7.93
CA SER A 307 -14.38 -21.21 9.32
C SER A 307 -13.29 -20.88 10.34
N ASN A 308 -12.00 -20.99 10.00
CA ASN A 308 -10.89 -20.65 10.91
C ASN A 308 -10.19 -19.31 10.58
N VAL A 309 -10.60 -18.62 9.53
CA VAL A 309 -10.00 -17.34 9.12
C VAL A 309 -10.46 -16.23 10.07
N THR A 310 -9.50 -15.52 10.68
CA THR A 310 -9.79 -14.42 11.61
C THR A 310 -9.61 -13.03 10.99
N THR A 311 -8.89 -12.93 9.88
CA THR A 311 -8.64 -11.67 9.16
C THR A 311 -8.71 -11.86 7.65
N MET A 312 -9.41 -10.94 6.98
CA MET A 312 -9.48 -10.81 5.52
C MET A 312 -9.03 -9.41 5.07
N ALA A 313 -8.22 -8.74 5.91
CA ALA A 313 -7.76 -7.38 5.65
C ALA A 313 -7.08 -7.30 4.28
N SER A 314 -7.53 -6.35 3.45
CA SER A 314 -6.95 -6.08 2.13
C SER A 314 -6.84 -7.27 1.16
N MET A 315 -7.57 -8.38 1.39
CA MET A 315 -7.41 -9.62 0.62
C MET A 315 -7.55 -9.42 -0.90
N PHE A 316 -8.47 -8.55 -1.34
CA PHE A 316 -8.72 -8.21 -2.75
C PHE A 316 -8.48 -6.71 -3.05
N PHE A 317 -7.63 -6.05 -2.25
CA PHE A 317 -7.25 -4.66 -2.50
C PHE A 317 -6.69 -4.55 -3.92
N HIS A 318 -7.28 -3.68 -4.75
CA HIS A 318 -6.88 -3.44 -6.14
C HIS A 318 -6.84 -4.70 -7.02
N ALA A 319 -7.60 -5.76 -6.66
CA ALA A 319 -7.85 -6.93 -7.49
C ALA A 319 -8.85 -6.59 -8.61
N LEU A 320 -8.39 -5.82 -9.60
CA LEU A 320 -9.22 -5.11 -10.58
C LEU A 320 -10.26 -5.98 -11.30
N CYS A 321 -9.93 -7.25 -11.60
CA CYS A 321 -10.79 -8.16 -12.36
C CYS A 321 -11.61 -9.13 -11.50
N PHE A 322 -11.38 -9.20 -10.18
CA PHE A 322 -12.00 -10.21 -9.33
C PHE A 322 -13.50 -10.00 -9.20
N ASN A 323 -14.30 -11.01 -9.56
CA ASN A 323 -15.76 -10.99 -9.47
C ASN A 323 -16.36 -12.40 -9.37
N GLN A 324 -15.75 -13.29 -8.58
CA GLN A 324 -16.22 -14.67 -8.40
C GLN A 324 -17.10 -14.81 -7.16
N ASP A 325 -18.05 -15.76 -7.22
CA ASP A 325 -19.00 -16.01 -6.13
C ASP A 325 -18.28 -16.50 -4.88
N ILE A 326 -18.46 -15.75 -3.80
CA ILE A 326 -17.89 -15.99 -2.48
C ILE A 326 -18.96 -15.87 -1.38
N GLY A 327 -20.23 -15.86 -1.76
CA GLY A 327 -21.36 -15.65 -0.85
C GLY A 327 -21.55 -16.78 0.17
N GLN A 328 -20.98 -17.96 -0.12
CA GLN A 328 -21.08 -19.15 0.75
C GLN A 328 -19.94 -19.28 1.77
N TRP A 329 -19.01 -18.31 1.84
CA TRP A 329 -17.96 -18.33 2.85
C TRP A 329 -18.53 -18.18 4.27
N ASP A 330 -18.03 -19.00 5.19
CA ASP A 330 -18.23 -18.80 6.62
C ASP A 330 -17.30 -17.70 7.12
N THR A 331 -17.86 -16.53 7.42
CA THR A 331 -17.14 -15.35 7.94
C THR A 331 -17.33 -15.16 9.45
N SER A 332 -17.98 -16.11 10.15
CA SER A 332 -18.38 -15.95 11.55
C SER A 332 -17.22 -15.69 12.51
N ASN A 333 -15.99 -16.10 12.18
CA ASN A 333 -14.80 -15.86 12.99
C ASN A 333 -13.95 -14.65 12.56
N VAL A 334 -14.37 -13.90 11.54
CA VAL A 334 -13.62 -12.75 11.04
C VAL A 334 -13.77 -11.55 11.96
N ILE A 335 -12.64 -10.95 12.36
CA ILE A 335 -12.59 -9.78 13.25
C ILE A 335 -12.42 -8.47 12.46
N THR A 336 -11.73 -8.52 11.32
CA THR A 336 -11.47 -7.35 10.47
C THR A 336 -11.63 -7.67 8.98
N MET A 337 -12.36 -6.79 8.30
CA MET A 337 -12.52 -6.77 6.84
C MET A 337 -12.01 -5.44 6.26
N ALA A 338 -11.15 -4.74 7.00
CA ALA A 338 -10.60 -3.45 6.60
C ALA A 338 -9.97 -3.56 5.20
N SER A 339 -10.34 -2.63 4.33
CA SER A 339 -9.82 -2.49 2.98
C SER A 339 -9.97 -3.71 2.05
N MET A 340 -10.81 -4.69 2.38
CA MET A 340 -10.89 -5.98 1.68
C MET A 340 -11.11 -5.85 0.16
N PHE A 341 -11.97 -4.94 -0.30
CA PHE A 341 -12.33 -4.73 -1.71
C PHE A 341 -11.99 -3.32 -2.23
N VAL A 342 -11.01 -2.64 -1.62
CA VAL A 342 -10.60 -1.31 -2.10
C VAL A 342 -10.24 -1.39 -3.58
N SER A 343 -10.83 -0.56 -4.43
CA SER A 343 -10.56 -0.53 -5.88
C SER A 343 -10.73 -1.88 -6.60
N ALA A 344 -11.46 -2.85 -6.03
CA ALA A 344 -11.88 -4.08 -6.71
C ALA A 344 -13.01 -3.74 -7.71
N ASN A 345 -12.65 -3.06 -8.80
CA ASN A 345 -13.58 -2.36 -9.67
C ASN A 345 -14.68 -3.24 -10.29
N CYS A 346 -14.41 -4.52 -10.51
CA CYS A 346 -15.38 -5.46 -11.10
C CYS A 346 -16.23 -6.19 -10.06
N PHE A 347 -15.88 -6.14 -8.77
CA PHE A 347 -16.53 -6.96 -7.75
C PHE A 347 -17.97 -6.51 -7.49
N ASN A 348 -18.92 -7.43 -7.69
CA ASN A 348 -20.35 -7.21 -7.47
C ASN A 348 -21.10 -8.53 -7.18
N GLN A 349 -20.52 -9.43 -6.38
CA GLN A 349 -21.12 -10.72 -6.03
C GLN A 349 -21.90 -10.65 -4.72
N ASP A 350 -22.97 -11.45 -4.62
CA ASP A 350 -23.84 -11.48 -3.44
C ASP A 350 -23.08 -12.02 -2.22
N ILE A 351 -22.95 -11.16 -1.21
CA ILE A 351 -22.31 -11.44 0.09
C ILE A 351 -23.27 -11.16 1.26
N GLY A 352 -24.57 -11.03 0.98
CA GLY A 352 -25.59 -10.71 1.98
C GLY A 352 -25.80 -11.81 3.03
N GLN A 353 -25.29 -13.02 2.80
CA GLN A 353 -25.37 -14.15 3.74
C GLN A 353 -24.17 -14.26 4.69
N TRP A 354 -23.16 -13.39 4.56
CA TRP A 354 -22.01 -13.39 5.45
C TRP A 354 -22.42 -13.06 6.90
N ASP A 355 -21.88 -13.83 7.85
CA ASP A 355 -21.94 -13.50 9.27
C ASP A 355 -20.80 -12.54 9.61
N VAL A 356 -21.14 -11.26 9.76
CA VAL A 356 -20.20 -10.19 10.13
C VAL A 356 -20.32 -9.78 11.61
N SER A 357 -21.01 -10.58 12.44
CA SER A 357 -21.34 -10.22 13.82
C SER A 357 -20.13 -10.03 14.74
N ASN A 358 -18.98 -10.62 14.40
CA ASN A 358 -17.71 -10.46 15.12
C ASN A 358 -16.78 -9.39 14.53
N VAL A 359 -17.16 -8.76 13.40
CA VAL A 359 -16.33 -7.76 12.73
C VAL A 359 -16.37 -6.44 13.51
N THR A 360 -15.19 -5.90 13.82
CA THR A 360 -15.04 -4.64 14.56
C THR A 360 -14.55 -3.48 13.70
N ASN A 361 -13.94 -3.78 12.54
CA ASN A 361 -13.35 -2.81 11.63
C ASN A 361 -13.75 -3.12 10.17
N MET A 362 -14.47 -2.17 9.55
CA MET A 362 -14.87 -2.18 8.13
C MET A 362 -14.34 -0.95 7.37
N CYS A 363 -13.32 -0.27 7.91
CA CYS A 363 -12.70 0.88 7.29
C CYS A 363 -12.29 0.56 5.85
N GLN A 364 -12.69 1.40 4.90
CA GLN A 364 -12.37 1.30 3.48
C GLN A 364 -12.84 0.00 2.78
N MET A 365 -13.69 -0.82 3.37
CA MET A 365 -14.02 -2.16 2.84
C MET A 365 -14.40 -2.16 1.36
N PHE A 366 -15.17 -1.16 0.89
CA PHE A 366 -15.58 -0.98 -0.51
C PHE A 366 -15.12 0.36 -1.12
N PHE A 367 -14.06 0.97 -0.59
CA PHE A 367 -13.54 2.24 -1.13
C PHE A 367 -13.14 2.08 -2.60
N GLU A 368 -13.76 2.82 -3.50
CA GLU A 368 -13.55 2.73 -4.95
C GLU A 368 -13.91 1.36 -5.56
N ALA A 369 -14.72 0.53 -4.89
CA ALA A 369 -15.35 -0.66 -5.48
C ALA A 369 -16.50 -0.25 -6.41
N ARG A 370 -16.16 0.28 -7.59
CA ARG A 370 -17.09 1.05 -8.44
C ARG A 370 -18.34 0.30 -8.88
N ALA A 371 -18.26 -1.03 -9.07
CA ALA A 371 -19.39 -1.86 -9.51
C ALA A 371 -20.26 -2.41 -8.37
N PHE A 372 -19.79 -2.36 -7.12
CA PHE A 372 -20.45 -3.02 -6.00
C PHE A 372 -21.82 -2.39 -5.69
N ASN A 373 -22.87 -3.20 -5.72
CA ASN A 373 -24.25 -2.79 -5.45
C ASN A 373 -25.11 -3.98 -4.97
N GLN A 374 -24.58 -4.81 -4.07
CA GLN A 374 -25.26 -6.01 -3.57
C GLN A 374 -25.92 -5.77 -2.22
N ASN A 375 -27.06 -6.43 -1.99
CA ASN A 375 -27.83 -6.25 -0.76
C ASN A 375 -27.08 -6.84 0.45
N ILE A 376 -26.87 -6.00 1.46
CA ILE A 376 -26.17 -6.31 2.72
C ILE A 376 -26.99 -5.83 3.93
N ASP A 377 -28.30 -5.67 3.76
CA ASP A 377 -29.24 -5.22 4.81
C ASP A 377 -29.29 -6.14 6.03
N ARG A 378 -28.99 -7.44 5.84
CA ARG A 378 -29.01 -8.47 6.89
C ARG A 378 -27.74 -8.56 7.74
N TRP A 379 -26.70 -7.79 7.40
CA TRP A 379 -25.46 -7.81 8.17
C TRP A 379 -25.65 -7.29 9.59
N ASN A 380 -25.19 -8.07 10.57
CA ASN A 380 -25.13 -7.63 11.97
C ASN A 380 -23.85 -6.81 12.19
N VAL A 381 -23.94 -5.49 12.08
CA VAL A 381 -22.81 -4.57 12.27
C VAL A 381 -22.68 -4.03 13.71
N SER A 382 -23.37 -4.62 14.67
CA SER A 382 -23.44 -4.11 16.07
C SER A 382 -22.07 -4.04 16.78
N GLN A 383 -21.06 -4.79 16.34
CA GLN A 383 -19.70 -4.72 16.91
C GLN A 383 -18.76 -3.77 16.16
N VAL A 384 -19.18 -3.20 15.03
CA VAL A 384 -18.34 -2.33 14.21
C VAL A 384 -18.13 -1.00 14.91
N THR A 385 -16.87 -0.58 14.99
CA THR A 385 -16.47 0.70 15.63
C THR A 385 -15.93 1.72 14.63
N ASP A 386 -15.46 1.27 13.46
CA ASP A 386 -14.88 2.10 12.41
C ASP A 386 -15.48 1.75 11.03
N MET A 387 -16.15 2.73 10.41
CA MET A 387 -16.73 2.68 9.06
C MET A 387 -16.17 3.79 8.14
N ASN A 388 -14.99 4.34 8.47
CA ASN A 388 -14.36 5.37 7.67
C ASN A 388 -14.19 4.92 6.21
N ASP A 389 -14.55 5.80 5.27
CA ASP A 389 -14.42 5.59 3.82
C ASP A 389 -15.09 4.29 3.27
N MET A 390 -15.96 3.60 4.03
CA MET A 390 -16.42 2.24 3.70
C MET A 390 -17.00 2.13 2.27
N PHE A 391 -17.80 3.10 1.83
CA PHE A 391 -18.40 3.18 0.48
C PHE A 391 -17.91 4.38 -0.33
N ARG A 392 -16.78 4.98 0.06
CA ARG A 392 -16.27 6.16 -0.64
C ARG A 392 -15.99 5.79 -2.10
N LYS A 393 -16.46 6.59 -3.06
CA LYS A 393 -16.39 6.33 -4.51
C LYS A 393 -16.98 4.96 -4.95
N ALA A 394 -17.84 4.32 -4.16
CA ALA A 394 -18.62 3.16 -4.60
C ALA A 394 -19.76 3.64 -5.53
N LEU A 395 -19.41 3.94 -6.79
CA LEU A 395 -20.26 4.72 -7.70
C LEU A 395 -21.62 4.07 -8.00
N ALA A 396 -21.71 2.74 -7.96
CA ALA A 396 -22.94 2.00 -8.22
C ALA A 396 -23.82 1.78 -6.97
N PHE A 397 -23.29 1.98 -5.77
CA PHE A 397 -23.89 1.52 -4.53
C PHE A 397 -25.14 2.34 -4.15
N ASP A 398 -26.27 1.64 -4.01
CA ASP A 398 -27.57 2.19 -3.60
C ASP A 398 -28.45 1.09 -2.95
N GLN A 399 -27.93 0.44 -1.90
CA GLN A 399 -28.60 -0.66 -1.20
C GLN A 399 -29.05 -0.26 0.21
N ASN A 400 -30.15 -0.84 0.67
CA ASN A 400 -30.76 -0.51 1.96
C ASN A 400 -29.83 -0.87 3.12
N LEU A 401 -29.59 0.09 4.01
CA LEU A 401 -28.78 -0.07 5.23
C LEU A 401 -29.54 0.32 6.50
N GLY A 402 -30.83 0.65 6.41
CA GLY A 402 -31.58 1.25 7.51
C GLY A 402 -31.77 0.35 8.74
N GLN A 403 -31.52 -0.96 8.62
CA GLN A 403 -31.62 -1.93 9.72
C GLN A 403 -30.30 -2.18 10.46
N TRP A 404 -29.22 -1.52 10.05
CA TRP A 404 -27.92 -1.67 10.69
C TRP A 404 -27.89 -1.05 12.09
N ASP A 405 -27.39 -1.81 13.07
CA ASP A 405 -27.10 -1.29 14.41
C ASP A 405 -25.74 -0.57 14.42
N THR A 406 -25.77 0.75 14.26
CA THR A 406 -24.58 1.60 14.26
C THR A 406 -24.18 2.09 15.66
N SER A 407 -24.80 1.60 16.74
CA SER A 407 -24.68 2.17 18.09
C SER A 407 -23.28 2.10 18.71
N ASN A 408 -22.36 1.34 18.11
CA ASN A 408 -20.95 1.23 18.53
C ASN A 408 -19.97 1.96 17.60
N VAL A 409 -20.44 2.52 16.48
CA VAL A 409 -19.59 3.24 15.52
C VAL A 409 -19.10 4.56 16.14
N LYS A 410 -17.80 4.80 16.05
CA LYS A 410 -17.14 6.01 16.57
C LYS A 410 -16.79 7.02 15.49
N SER A 411 -16.61 6.56 14.26
CA SER A 411 -16.19 7.37 13.11
C SER A 411 -16.86 6.88 11.83
N MET A 412 -17.43 7.82 11.07
CA MET A 412 -18.05 7.60 9.75
C MET A 412 -17.47 8.59 8.72
N ALA A 413 -16.23 9.02 8.92
CA ALA A 413 -15.59 10.01 8.07
C ALA A 413 -15.54 9.50 6.64
N SER A 414 -16.03 10.33 5.71
CA SER A 414 -16.05 10.06 4.28
C SER A 414 -16.78 8.77 3.85
N MET A 415 -17.61 8.17 4.71
CA MET A 415 -18.23 6.86 4.46
C MET A 415 -18.93 6.76 3.09
N PHE A 416 -19.65 7.80 2.66
CA PHE A 416 -20.35 7.89 1.36
C PHE A 416 -19.78 8.99 0.45
N SER A 417 -18.56 9.47 0.71
CA SER A 417 -17.94 10.49 -0.13
C SER A 417 -17.82 9.99 -1.58
N TYR A 418 -18.32 10.72 -2.57
CA TYR A 418 -18.42 10.33 -3.98
C TYR A 418 -19.25 9.04 -4.25
N ALA A 419 -20.06 8.57 -3.30
CA ALA A 419 -21.07 7.54 -3.57
C ALA A 419 -22.27 8.17 -4.28
N ILE A 420 -22.08 8.56 -5.54
CA ILE A 420 -22.96 9.49 -6.26
C ILE A 420 -24.42 9.02 -6.39
N ARG A 421 -24.68 7.70 -6.33
CA ARG A 421 -26.02 7.10 -6.44
C ARG A 421 -26.70 6.81 -5.12
N PHE A 422 -25.98 6.83 -4.00
CA PHE A 422 -26.51 6.40 -2.72
C PHE A 422 -27.61 7.35 -2.24
N ASN A 423 -28.82 6.82 -2.03
CA ASN A 423 -29.95 7.59 -1.53
C ASN A 423 -30.93 6.75 -0.70
N GLN A 424 -30.41 5.83 0.12
CA GLN A 424 -31.24 4.93 0.94
C GLN A 424 -31.46 5.47 2.36
N ASP A 425 -32.63 5.16 2.93
CA ASP A 425 -33.02 5.64 4.26
C ASP A 425 -32.11 5.08 5.35
N ILE A 426 -31.48 5.99 6.08
CA ILE A 426 -30.58 5.76 7.21
C ILE A 426 -30.98 6.59 8.43
N GLY A 427 -32.19 7.17 8.43
CA GLY A 427 -32.66 8.04 9.50
C GLY A 427 -32.79 7.35 10.86
N GLN A 428 -32.90 6.02 10.88
CA GLN A 428 -33.02 5.21 12.09
C GLN A 428 -31.68 4.77 12.71
N TRP A 429 -30.55 5.17 12.11
CA TRP A 429 -29.24 4.86 12.67
C TRP A 429 -29.01 5.52 14.03
N ASN A 430 -28.41 4.77 14.95
CA ASN A 430 -27.91 5.32 16.20
C ASN A 430 -26.47 5.83 16.01
N VAL A 431 -26.31 7.15 15.94
CA VAL A 431 -25.01 7.81 15.76
C VAL A 431 -24.49 8.49 17.04
N SER A 432 -25.08 8.18 18.21
CA SER A 432 -24.80 8.89 19.48
C SER A 432 -23.36 8.74 19.98
N LYS A 433 -22.58 7.80 19.44
CA LYS A 433 -21.14 7.62 19.74
C LYS A 433 -20.21 8.15 18.64
N VAL A 434 -20.74 8.63 17.53
CA VAL A 434 -19.95 9.14 16.42
C VAL A 434 -19.36 10.49 16.80
N THR A 435 -18.05 10.63 16.63
CA THR A 435 -17.31 11.87 16.95
C THR A 435 -16.81 12.61 15.72
N ASN A 436 -16.79 11.94 14.56
CA ASN A 436 -16.25 12.44 13.31
C ASN A 436 -17.18 12.08 12.13
N MET A 437 -17.75 13.12 11.51
CA MET A 437 -18.58 13.05 10.30
C MET A 437 -17.95 13.81 9.11
N TYR A 438 -16.64 14.06 9.18
CA TYR A 438 -15.86 14.72 8.13
C TYR A 438 -16.19 14.12 6.77
N LYS A 439 -16.73 14.93 5.85
CA LYS A 439 -17.03 14.55 4.46
C LYS A 439 -17.96 13.35 4.27
N MET A 440 -18.79 13.00 5.25
CA MET A 440 -19.62 11.79 5.21
C MET A 440 -20.38 11.62 3.88
N PHE A 441 -20.95 12.70 3.32
CA PHE A 441 -21.69 12.72 2.04
C PHE A 441 -21.09 13.66 0.98
N ASP A 442 -19.79 13.99 1.09
CA ASP A 442 -19.06 14.84 0.13
C ASP A 442 -19.24 14.30 -1.30
N HIS A 443 -19.78 15.08 -2.24
CA HIS A 443 -20.15 14.70 -3.61
C HIS A 443 -21.22 13.58 -3.72
N GLY A 444 -22.08 13.39 -2.72
CA GLY A 444 -23.28 12.55 -2.83
C GLY A 444 -24.36 13.21 -3.70
N GLU A 445 -24.34 12.97 -5.01
CA GLU A 445 -25.23 13.70 -5.95
C GLU A 445 -26.73 13.39 -5.75
N GLU A 446 -27.07 12.14 -5.38
CA GLU A 446 -28.45 11.70 -5.18
C GLU A 446 -28.95 11.77 -3.74
N PHE A 447 -28.05 11.92 -2.76
CA PHE A 447 -28.40 11.82 -1.34
C PHE A 447 -29.35 12.94 -0.90
N ASN A 448 -30.55 12.58 -0.44
CA ASN A 448 -31.56 13.50 0.08
C ASN A 448 -32.49 12.83 1.12
N GLN A 449 -31.95 11.95 1.96
CA GLN A 449 -32.72 11.25 3.00
C GLN A 449 -32.76 12.01 4.32
N TYR A 450 -33.86 11.87 5.04
CA TYR A 450 -34.07 12.55 6.32
C TYR A 450 -33.23 11.92 7.43
N ILE A 451 -32.41 12.76 8.09
CA ILE A 451 -31.49 12.37 9.17
C ILE A 451 -31.57 13.35 10.36
N GLY A 452 -32.67 14.10 10.46
CA GLY A 452 -32.87 15.10 11.51
C GLY A 452 -32.97 14.51 12.93
N GLU A 453 -33.32 13.23 13.05
CA GLU A 453 -33.45 12.51 14.33
C GLU A 453 -32.13 11.96 14.88
N TRP A 454 -31.02 12.15 14.15
CA TRP A 454 -29.71 11.70 14.61
C TRP A 454 -29.22 12.47 15.85
N ASP A 455 -28.80 11.73 16.88
CA ASP A 455 -28.07 12.29 18.03
C ASP A 455 -26.62 12.59 17.64
N VAL A 456 -26.37 13.81 17.19
CA VAL A 456 -25.04 14.31 16.82
C VAL A 456 -24.29 14.98 17.98
N SER A 457 -24.77 14.86 19.22
CA SER A 457 -24.24 15.59 20.38
C SER A 457 -22.75 15.31 20.67
N GLN A 458 -22.21 14.17 20.23
CA GLN A 458 -20.79 13.82 20.39
C GLN A 458 -19.89 14.23 19.21
N VAL A 459 -20.48 14.73 18.12
CA VAL A 459 -19.72 15.07 16.90
C VAL A 459 -18.89 16.33 17.14
N THR A 460 -17.61 16.25 16.77
CA THR A 460 -16.66 17.36 16.89
C THR A 460 -16.22 17.95 15.54
N ASP A 461 -16.35 17.19 14.45
CA ASP A 461 -16.00 17.62 13.10
C ASP A 461 -17.10 17.25 12.10
N MET A 462 -17.70 18.27 11.48
CA MET A 462 -18.69 18.17 10.40
C MET A 462 -18.16 18.78 9.09
N SER A 463 -16.86 19.01 8.99
CA SER A 463 -16.29 19.70 7.83
C SER A 463 -16.57 18.93 6.54
N GLY A 464 -17.12 19.64 5.56
CA GLY A 464 -17.48 19.08 4.26
C GLY A 464 -18.55 17.99 4.27
N MET A 465 -19.29 17.79 5.36
CA MET A 465 -20.26 16.69 5.49
C MET A 465 -21.22 16.59 4.30
N PHE A 466 -21.70 17.74 3.78
CA PHE A 466 -22.57 17.85 2.60
C PHE A 466 -21.93 18.66 1.47
N PHE A 467 -20.59 18.67 1.38
CA PHE A 467 -19.89 19.36 0.29
C PHE A 467 -20.37 18.80 -1.06
N ALA A 468 -20.80 19.65 -1.98
CA ALA A 468 -21.32 19.27 -3.29
C ALA A 468 -22.46 18.23 -3.29
N THR A 469 -23.20 18.09 -2.18
CA THR A 469 -24.40 17.22 -2.09
C THR A 469 -25.61 17.96 -2.66
N LYS A 470 -25.63 18.13 -3.99
CA LYS A 470 -26.45 19.11 -4.71
C LYS A 470 -27.96 19.01 -4.43
N LYS A 471 -28.49 17.79 -4.20
CA LYS A 471 -29.92 17.53 -3.98
C LYS A 471 -30.36 17.61 -2.52
N PHE A 472 -29.42 17.60 -1.57
CA PHE A 472 -29.74 17.53 -0.16
C PHE A 472 -30.47 18.79 0.32
N ASN A 473 -31.65 18.61 0.90
CA ASN A 473 -32.48 19.68 1.44
C ASN A 473 -33.43 19.17 2.54
N GLN A 474 -32.91 18.36 3.47
CA GLN A 474 -33.68 17.78 4.58
C GLN A 474 -33.46 18.55 5.88
N ASP A 475 -34.48 18.58 6.73
CA ASP A 475 -34.47 19.33 7.99
C ASP A 475 -33.45 18.73 8.98
N LEU A 476 -32.60 19.60 9.54
CA LEU A 476 -31.54 19.30 10.51
C LEU A 476 -31.64 20.17 11.77
N GLY A 477 -32.74 20.91 11.95
CA GLY A 477 -32.86 21.93 12.99
C GLY A 477 -32.79 21.41 14.42
N GLN A 478 -33.04 20.11 14.63
CA GLN A 478 -33.04 19.46 15.96
C GLN A 478 -31.66 18.94 16.40
N TRP A 479 -30.63 19.08 15.55
CA TRP A 479 -29.28 18.61 15.88
C TRP A 479 -28.64 19.40 17.03
N ASP A 480 -28.10 18.68 18.03
CA ASP A 480 -27.23 19.27 19.06
C ASP A 480 -25.80 19.42 18.53
N THR A 481 -25.47 20.61 18.02
CA THR A 481 -24.13 20.92 17.51
C THR A 481 -23.16 21.44 18.57
N SER A 482 -23.52 21.41 19.86
CA SER A 482 -22.78 22.11 20.93
C SER A 482 -21.35 21.61 21.19
N ASN A 483 -20.93 20.49 20.58
CA ASN A 483 -19.58 19.95 20.63
C ASN A 483 -18.78 20.11 19.33
N VAL A 484 -19.41 20.62 18.26
CA VAL A 484 -18.76 20.79 16.96
C VAL A 484 -17.71 21.91 17.05
N LYS A 485 -16.52 21.61 16.54
CA LYS A 485 -15.37 22.54 16.50
C LYS A 485 -15.08 23.08 15.10
N SER A 486 -15.48 22.34 14.06
CA SER A 486 -15.28 22.71 12.66
C SER A 486 -16.53 22.40 11.84
N MET A 487 -17.01 23.41 11.12
CA MET A 487 -18.07 23.33 10.10
C MET A 487 -17.56 23.78 8.73
N ALA A 488 -16.23 23.75 8.53
CA ALA A 488 -15.61 24.21 7.30
C ALA A 488 -16.20 23.48 6.09
N SER A 489 -16.70 24.25 5.13
CA SER A 489 -17.23 23.78 3.85
C SER A 489 -18.41 22.80 3.96
N MET A 490 -19.10 22.74 5.11
CA MET A 490 -20.15 21.76 5.38
C MET A 490 -21.24 21.71 4.30
N PHE A 491 -21.68 22.86 3.79
CA PHE A 491 -22.69 23.00 2.73
C PHE A 491 -22.14 23.68 1.47
N SER A 492 -20.82 23.70 1.30
CA SER A 492 -20.23 24.28 0.09
C SER A 492 -20.71 23.50 -1.14
N TYR A 493 -21.20 24.17 -2.17
CA TYR A 493 -21.84 23.60 -3.36
C TYR A 493 -23.11 22.76 -3.10
N ALA A 494 -23.70 22.79 -1.89
CA ALA A 494 -25.01 22.21 -1.59
C ALA A 494 -26.12 23.12 -2.13
N ILE A 495 -26.25 23.18 -3.46
CA ILE A 495 -27.01 24.22 -4.16
C ILE A 495 -28.50 24.31 -3.77
N CYS A 496 -29.14 23.21 -3.35
CA CYS A 496 -30.56 23.17 -2.98
C CYS A 496 -30.83 23.33 -1.48
N PHE A 497 -29.80 23.33 -0.63
CA PHE A 497 -29.98 23.34 0.82
C PHE A 497 -30.53 24.69 1.30
N ASN A 498 -31.67 24.66 1.98
CA ASN A 498 -32.33 25.85 2.53
C ASN A 498 -33.20 25.54 3.77
N GLN A 499 -32.74 24.67 4.66
CA GLN A 499 -33.48 24.27 5.87
C GLN A 499 -33.04 25.08 7.10
N ASP A 500 -33.96 25.27 8.04
CA ASP A 500 -33.73 26.07 9.24
C ASP A 500 -32.70 25.40 10.16
N ILE A 501 -31.63 26.13 10.44
CA ILE A 501 -30.51 25.74 11.31
C ILE A 501 -30.21 26.85 12.33
N GLY A 502 -31.12 27.82 12.50
CA GLY A 502 -30.92 28.97 13.38
C GLY A 502 -30.79 28.60 14.85
N GLN A 503 -31.30 27.42 15.25
CA GLN A 503 -31.24 26.92 16.63
C GLN A 503 -29.95 26.17 16.97
N TRP A 504 -29.03 25.99 16.01
CA TRP A 504 -27.77 25.32 16.27
C TRP A 504 -26.88 26.07 17.26
N ASN A 505 -26.28 25.33 18.20
CA ASN A 505 -25.26 25.87 19.09
C ASN A 505 -23.89 25.80 18.43
N VAL A 506 -23.37 26.93 17.98
CA VAL A 506 -22.06 27.04 17.31
C VAL A 506 -20.96 27.65 18.19
N SER A 507 -21.21 27.81 19.50
CA SER A 507 -20.30 28.49 20.44
C SER A 507 -18.90 27.87 20.56
N LYS A 508 -18.71 26.62 20.14
CA LYS A 508 -17.40 25.94 20.12
C LYS A 508 -16.75 25.89 18.73
N VAL A 509 -17.45 26.35 17.69
CA VAL A 509 -16.95 26.33 16.32
C VAL A 509 -15.84 27.36 16.18
N THR A 510 -14.70 26.92 15.66
CA THR A 510 -13.50 27.77 15.47
C THR A 510 -13.26 28.15 14.01
N THR A 511 -13.89 27.44 13.08
CA THR A 511 -13.77 27.68 11.63
C THR A 511 -15.08 27.36 10.91
N MET A 512 -15.49 28.31 10.06
CA MET A 512 -16.64 28.21 9.14
C MET A 512 -16.20 28.51 7.69
N TYR A 513 -14.92 28.29 7.39
CA TYR A 513 -14.33 28.49 6.06
C TYR A 513 -15.18 27.82 4.97
N CYS A 514 -15.64 28.58 3.96
CA CYS A 514 -16.50 28.11 2.86
C CYS A 514 -17.82 27.44 3.28
N MET A 515 -18.32 27.61 4.51
CA MET A 515 -19.47 26.81 5.00
C MET A 515 -20.67 26.77 4.04
N PHE A 516 -21.01 27.91 3.41
CA PHE A 516 -22.08 28.05 2.42
C PHE A 516 -21.58 28.54 1.04
N ASP A 517 -20.30 28.35 0.72
CA ASP A 517 -19.76 28.73 -0.59
C ASP A 517 -20.53 28.02 -1.71
N HIS A 518 -21.15 28.76 -2.63
CA HIS A 518 -22.06 28.25 -3.68
C HIS A 518 -23.35 27.57 -3.20
N ALA A 519 -23.78 27.75 -1.94
CA ALA A 519 -25.10 27.32 -1.47
C ALA A 519 -26.20 28.28 -1.95
N LYS A 520 -26.56 28.16 -3.24
CA LYS A 520 -27.37 29.16 -3.96
C LYS A 520 -28.75 29.42 -3.38
N GLU A 521 -29.37 28.39 -2.79
CA GLU A 521 -30.72 28.48 -2.24
C GLU A 521 -30.76 28.89 -0.75
N PHE A 522 -29.63 28.86 -0.05
CA PHE A 522 -29.60 29.09 1.40
C PHE A 522 -29.95 30.54 1.74
N ASN A 523 -31.02 30.71 2.53
CA ASN A 523 -31.48 32.01 3.02
C ASN A 523 -32.22 31.93 4.37
N GLN A 524 -31.72 31.09 5.28
CA GLN A 524 -32.31 30.90 6.61
C GLN A 524 -31.64 31.77 7.67
N TYR A 525 -32.43 32.20 8.66
CA TYR A 525 -31.96 33.12 9.71
C TYR A 525 -30.99 32.41 10.67
N ILE A 526 -29.81 33.00 10.84
CA ILE A 526 -28.70 32.49 11.67
C ILE A 526 -28.10 33.61 12.54
N GLY A 527 -28.83 34.71 12.74
CA GLY A 527 -28.36 35.87 13.49
C GLY A 527 -28.10 35.60 14.97
N GLU A 528 -28.76 34.59 15.56
CA GLU A 528 -28.60 34.19 16.97
C GLU A 528 -27.37 33.31 17.25
N TRP A 529 -26.60 32.95 16.21
CA TRP A 529 -25.41 32.13 16.38
C TRP A 529 -24.32 32.83 17.21
N ASP A 530 -23.85 32.17 18.26
CA ASP A 530 -22.64 32.59 18.98
C ASP A 530 -21.38 32.22 18.19
N VAL A 531 -20.93 33.15 17.35
CA VAL A 531 -19.71 33.01 16.55
C VAL A 531 -18.44 33.53 17.25
N SER A 532 -18.50 33.81 18.56
CA SER A 532 -17.41 34.46 19.31
C SER A 532 -16.10 33.66 19.30
N GLN A 533 -16.12 32.35 19.06
CA GLN A 533 -14.92 31.51 18.97
C GLN A 533 -14.39 31.32 17.54
N VAL A 534 -15.11 31.82 16.52
CA VAL A 534 -14.73 31.64 15.12
C VAL A 534 -13.53 32.53 14.76
N THR A 535 -12.52 31.92 14.13
CA THR A 535 -11.29 32.62 13.70
C THR A 535 -11.15 32.73 12.18
N ASP A 536 -11.85 31.89 11.41
CA ASP A 536 -11.79 31.84 9.95
C ASP A 536 -13.20 31.75 9.34
N MET A 537 -13.60 32.81 8.64
CA MET A 537 -14.86 32.97 7.91
C MET A 537 -14.62 33.22 6.41
N ARG A 538 -13.42 32.91 5.89
CA ARG A 538 -13.14 33.13 4.47
C ARG A 538 -14.17 32.40 3.62
N GLU A 539 -14.65 33.08 2.58
CA GLU A 539 -15.57 32.53 1.57
C GLU A 539 -16.88 31.93 2.16
N MET A 540 -17.25 32.23 3.42
CA MET A 540 -18.38 31.57 4.10
C MET A 540 -19.68 31.64 3.30
N PHE A 541 -19.98 32.76 2.64
CA PHE A 541 -21.15 32.99 1.80
C PHE A 541 -20.78 33.32 0.35
N ARG A 542 -19.57 32.96 -0.10
CA ARG A 542 -19.16 33.24 -1.48
C ARG A 542 -20.14 32.56 -2.45
N CYS A 543 -20.63 33.28 -3.46
CA CYS A 543 -21.64 32.78 -4.41
C CYS A 543 -22.96 32.27 -3.77
N ALA A 544 -23.25 32.56 -2.49
CA ALA A 544 -24.53 32.24 -1.85
C ALA A 544 -25.60 33.26 -2.29
N SER A 545 -26.05 33.14 -3.54
CA SER A 545 -26.77 34.20 -4.27
C SER A 545 -28.04 34.72 -3.60
N LYS A 546 -28.75 33.89 -2.82
CA LYS A 546 -30.02 34.27 -2.15
C LYS A 546 -29.86 34.71 -0.70
N PHE A 547 -28.68 34.54 -0.10
CA PHE A 547 -28.51 34.81 1.33
C PHE A 547 -28.63 36.30 1.63
N ASN A 548 -29.60 36.67 2.46
CA ASN A 548 -29.85 38.05 2.87
C ASN A 548 -30.49 38.14 4.27
N GLN A 549 -29.98 37.37 5.22
CA GLN A 549 -30.49 37.34 6.60
C GLN A 549 -29.63 38.17 7.54
N ASP A 550 -30.26 38.81 8.53
CA ASP A 550 -29.56 39.66 9.49
C ASP A 550 -28.58 38.84 10.34
N ILE A 551 -27.33 39.30 10.33
CA ILE A 551 -26.17 38.75 11.05
C ILE A 551 -25.36 39.89 11.70
N GLY A 552 -25.94 41.08 11.83
CA GLY A 552 -25.26 42.28 12.32
C GLY A 552 -24.85 42.19 13.79
N GLN A 553 -25.49 41.30 14.56
CA GLN A 553 -25.25 41.10 16.00
C GLN A 553 -24.14 40.07 16.32
N TRP A 554 -23.51 39.47 15.31
CA TRP A 554 -22.43 38.52 15.53
C TRP A 554 -21.20 39.13 16.21
N ASP A 555 -20.68 38.46 17.23
CA ASP A 555 -19.38 38.81 17.84
C ASP A 555 -18.22 38.29 16.98
N THR A 556 -17.70 39.15 16.11
CA THR A 556 -16.57 38.82 15.23
C THR A 556 -15.21 39.13 15.84
N SER A 557 -15.11 39.44 17.14
CA SER A 557 -13.89 39.96 17.77
C SER A 557 -12.68 39.00 17.75
N ASN A 558 -12.91 37.71 17.51
CA ASN A 558 -11.87 36.70 17.36
C ASN A 558 -11.58 36.31 15.90
N VAL A 559 -12.32 36.85 14.93
CA VAL A 559 -12.12 36.53 13.52
C VAL A 559 -10.80 37.13 13.01
N ILE A 560 -9.98 36.30 12.38
CA ILE A 560 -8.68 36.67 11.81
C ILE A 560 -8.76 36.75 10.29
N ARG A 561 -9.59 35.93 9.63
CA ARG A 561 -9.71 35.86 8.17
C ARG A 561 -11.17 35.91 7.71
N MET A 562 -11.48 36.86 6.82
CA MET A 562 -12.79 37.16 6.20
C MET A 562 -12.70 37.35 4.67
N ALA A 563 -11.58 36.98 4.04
CA ALA A 563 -11.38 37.11 2.60
C ALA A 563 -12.56 36.52 1.82
N SER A 564 -13.08 37.29 0.86
CA SER A 564 -14.13 36.87 -0.07
C SER A 564 -15.41 36.33 0.58
N MET A 565 -15.69 36.68 1.85
CA MET A 565 -16.82 36.14 2.62
C MET A 565 -18.16 36.28 1.90
N PHE A 566 -18.42 37.42 1.23
CA PHE A 566 -19.64 37.71 0.48
C PHE A 566 -19.37 37.92 -1.03
N SER A 567 -18.22 37.48 -1.55
CA SER A 567 -17.94 37.65 -2.96
C SER A 567 -18.99 36.91 -3.81
N TYR A 568 -19.59 37.57 -4.79
CA TYR A 568 -20.73 37.06 -5.58
C TYR A 568 -22.00 36.70 -4.77
N ALA A 569 -22.15 37.18 -3.52
CA ALA A 569 -23.40 37.06 -2.76
C ALA A 569 -24.39 38.14 -3.21
N ILE A 570 -25.04 37.91 -4.37
CA ILE A 570 -25.81 38.93 -5.11
C ILE A 570 -26.83 39.68 -4.23
N CYS A 571 -27.64 38.96 -3.44
CA CYS A 571 -28.72 39.56 -2.66
C CYS A 571 -28.32 40.04 -1.25
N PHE A 572 -27.06 39.89 -0.82
CA PHE A 572 -26.69 40.23 0.55
C PHE A 572 -26.66 41.74 0.75
N ASN A 573 -27.52 42.27 1.64
CA ASN A 573 -27.59 43.70 1.93
C ASN A 573 -27.98 44.01 3.39
N GLN A 574 -27.36 43.33 4.36
CA GLN A 574 -27.63 43.52 5.79
C GLN A 574 -26.57 44.37 6.49
N ASP A 575 -26.98 45.12 7.52
CA ASP A 575 -26.07 45.99 8.28
C ASP A 575 -25.14 45.15 9.17
N ILE A 576 -23.85 45.25 8.89
CA ILE A 576 -22.75 44.59 9.62
C ILE A 576 -21.74 45.61 10.16
N GLY A 577 -22.10 46.89 10.19
CA GLY A 577 -21.21 47.98 10.60
C GLY A 577 -20.75 47.88 12.06
N GLN A 578 -21.46 47.10 12.90
CA GLN A 578 -21.14 46.87 14.31
C GLN A 578 -20.10 45.75 14.55
N TRP A 579 -19.70 45.03 13.51
CA TRP A 579 -18.70 43.96 13.64
C TRP A 579 -17.35 44.48 14.13
N ASN A 580 -16.75 43.77 15.09
CA ASN A 580 -15.39 44.04 15.54
C ASN A 580 -14.39 43.33 14.61
N VAL A 581 -13.74 44.11 13.74
CA VAL A 581 -12.76 43.61 12.76
C VAL A 581 -11.30 43.86 13.15
N SER A 582 -11.04 44.25 14.40
CA SER A 582 -9.69 44.68 14.85
C SER A 582 -8.60 43.59 14.76
N LYS A 583 -8.97 42.30 14.77
CA LYS A 583 -8.05 41.17 14.58
C LYS A 583 -7.99 40.66 13.14
N VAL A 584 -8.82 41.19 12.24
CA VAL A 584 -8.89 40.70 10.86
C VAL A 584 -7.63 41.13 10.11
N THR A 585 -6.87 40.14 9.65
CA THR A 585 -5.64 40.33 8.87
C THR A 585 -5.83 40.05 7.38
N ASN A 586 -6.97 39.47 6.99
CA ASN A 586 -7.33 39.19 5.60
C ASN A 586 -8.85 39.35 5.34
N MET A 587 -9.25 40.44 4.70
CA MET A 587 -10.58 40.80 4.19
C MET A 587 -10.60 41.02 2.65
N CYS A 588 -9.66 40.44 1.89
CA CYS A 588 -9.55 40.77 0.47
C CYS A 588 -10.79 40.30 -0.31
N LYS A 589 -11.29 41.14 -1.22
CA LYS A 589 -12.45 40.83 -2.08
C LYS A 589 -13.73 40.49 -1.30
N MET A 590 -13.89 40.96 -0.06
CA MET A 590 -15.01 40.57 0.81
C MET A 590 -16.38 40.74 0.13
N PHE A 591 -16.58 41.81 -0.65
CA PHE A 591 -17.81 42.12 -1.37
C PHE A 591 -17.63 42.13 -2.90
N ASP A 592 -16.56 41.51 -3.42
CA ASP A 592 -16.29 41.49 -4.86
C ASP A 592 -17.47 40.84 -5.60
N HIS A 593 -18.16 41.62 -6.45
CA HIS A 593 -19.41 41.25 -7.13
C HIS A 593 -20.64 40.97 -6.23
N ALA A 594 -20.72 41.56 -5.03
CA ALA A 594 -21.95 41.60 -4.23
C ALA A 594 -22.86 42.75 -4.68
N GLU A 595 -23.77 42.48 -5.64
CA GLU A 595 -24.48 43.54 -6.39
C GLU A 595 -25.44 44.40 -5.56
N GLU A 596 -26.13 43.83 -4.57
CA GLU A 596 -27.10 44.58 -3.75
C GLU A 596 -26.49 45.27 -2.53
N PHE A 597 -25.24 44.99 -2.18
CA PHE A 597 -24.63 45.49 -0.95
C PHE A 597 -24.37 47.00 -1.02
N ASN A 598 -25.10 47.78 -0.22
CA ASN A 598 -24.97 49.24 -0.15
C ASN A 598 -24.96 49.79 1.29
N GLN A 599 -24.75 48.93 2.29
CA GLN A 599 -24.71 49.31 3.71
C GLN A 599 -23.42 50.06 4.09
N HIS A 600 -23.51 50.84 5.17
CA HIS A 600 -22.36 51.57 5.71
C HIS A 600 -21.51 50.67 6.63
N ILE A 601 -20.27 50.36 6.23
CA ILE A 601 -19.36 49.45 6.98
C ILE A 601 -18.62 50.09 8.17
N GLY A 602 -19.28 51.00 8.90
CA GLY A 602 -18.79 51.61 10.16
C GLY A 602 -17.37 52.21 10.16
N GLU A 603 -16.77 52.31 11.35
CA GLU A 603 -15.36 52.70 11.59
C GLU A 603 -14.40 51.50 11.47
N TRP A 604 -14.57 50.63 10.47
CA TRP A 604 -13.60 49.57 10.23
C TRP A 604 -12.21 50.20 10.00
N ASN A 605 -11.33 50.12 11.01
CA ASN A 605 -10.05 50.81 11.01
C ASN A 605 -9.04 50.01 10.18
N PHE A 606 -9.08 50.19 8.86
CA PHE A 606 -8.15 49.56 7.93
C PHE A 606 -6.74 50.13 8.16
N GLN A 607 -5.90 49.44 8.94
CA GLN A 607 -4.47 49.77 8.96
C GLN A 607 -3.92 49.57 7.55
N ARG A 608 -3.48 50.69 6.95
CA ARG A 608 -3.02 50.80 5.55
C ARG A 608 -1.74 50.01 5.31
N GLU A 609 -1.82 48.71 5.14
CA GLU A 609 -0.83 47.98 4.35
C GLU A 609 -1.29 47.97 2.89
N ARG A 610 -0.71 48.89 2.11
CA ARG A 610 -0.89 48.98 0.66
C ARG A 610 -0.53 47.63 0.07
N HIS A 611 -1.54 46.88 -0.38
CA HIS A 611 -1.55 45.89 -1.47
C HIS A 611 -2.60 44.78 -1.31
N VAL A 612 -3.44 44.76 -0.25
CA VAL A 612 -4.33 43.61 0.02
C VAL A 612 -5.84 43.89 -0.16
N TRP A 613 -6.26 45.14 -0.35
CA TRP A 613 -7.68 45.50 -0.22
C TRP A 613 -8.26 46.16 -1.48
N TYR A 614 -8.95 45.37 -2.30
CA TYR A 614 -10.06 45.86 -3.12
C TYR A 614 -11.31 45.49 -2.34
N VAL A 615 -11.93 46.50 -1.71
CA VAL A 615 -13.27 46.44 -1.10
C VAL A 615 -14.29 46.66 -2.20
#